data_AF-A0AAV0W9L9-F1
#
_entry.id   AF-A0AAV0W9L9-F1
#
_cell.length_a   1.000
_cell.length_b   1.000
_cell.length_c   1.000
_cell.angle_alpha   90.00
_cell.angle_beta   90.00
_cell.angle_gamma   90.00
#
_symmetry.space_group_name_H-M   'P 1'
#
loop_
_entity.id
_entity.type
_entity.pdbx_description
1 polymer ?
#
loop_
_entity_poly.entity_id
_entity_poly.type
_entity_poly.pdbx_seq_one_letter_code
_entity_poly.pdbx_strand_id
1 'polypeptide(L)'
;MTEKVDIVPGLNDVLFNCLELKMKNLKDDAKDIVLCVDEMAIKTNLFYNLSKDYIIGFNNSYNTKTNECAKHVLCFMIRSLN
;
A
#
# COMPACT_ATOMS: atom_id res chain seq x y z
N MET A 1 5.35 -12.69 17.52
CA MET A 1 6.39 -11.79 16.99
C MET A 1 5.84 -11.25 15.68
N THR A 2 5.25 -10.05 15.68
CA THR A 2 4.67 -9.46 14.48
C THR A 2 5.82 -9.09 13.57
N GLU A 3 6.04 -9.86 12.51
CA GLU A 3 7.06 -9.51 11.52
C GLU A 3 6.76 -8.10 10.99
N LYS A 4 7.78 -7.26 11.00
CA LYS A 4 7.69 -5.86 10.62
C LYS A 4 7.59 -5.83 9.10
N VAL A 5 6.38 -6.02 8.55
CA VAL A 5 6.14 -6.05 7.11
C VAL A 5 6.73 -4.78 6.50
N ASP A 6 7.68 -4.97 5.59
CA ASP A 6 8.28 -3.85 4.88
C ASP A 6 7.30 -3.36 3.82
N ILE A 7 6.66 -2.22 4.10
CA ILE A 7 5.76 -1.55 3.15
C ILE A 7 6.60 -0.55 2.34
N VAL A 8 6.83 -0.91 1.07
CA VAL A 8 7.43 -0.05 0.06
C VAL A 8 6.35 0.53 -0.86
N PRO A 9 6.60 1.68 -1.53
CA PRO A 9 5.68 2.19 -2.54
C PRO A 9 5.45 1.18 -3.68
N GLY A 10 4.23 1.14 -4.20
CA GLY A 10 3.83 0.21 -5.26
C GLY A 10 3.10 -1.03 -4.72
N LEU A 11 3.07 -2.08 -5.54
CA LEU A 11 2.45 -3.36 -5.18
C LEU A 11 3.42 -4.16 -4.32
N ASN A 12 2.92 -4.76 -3.24
CA ASN A 12 3.72 -5.51 -2.28
C ASN A 12 3.26 -6.97 -2.25
N ASP A 13 4.12 -7.87 -2.72
CA ASP A 13 3.81 -9.30 -2.81
C ASP A 13 3.47 -9.92 -1.44
N VAL A 14 4.06 -9.42 -0.35
CA VAL A 14 3.73 -9.89 1.01
C VAL A 14 2.27 -9.58 1.33
N LEU A 15 1.79 -8.38 0.99
CA LEU A 15 0.37 -8.02 1.19
C LEU A 15 -0.55 -8.89 0.33
N PHE A 16 -0.19 -9.17 -0.92
CA PHE A 16 -0.99 -10.04 -1.81
C PHE A 16 -1.01 -11.49 -1.34
N ASN A 17 0.11 -12.03 -0.86
CA ASN A 17 0.18 -13.37 -0.27
C ASN A 17 -0.69 -13.47 0.99
N CYS A 18 -0.64 -12.46 1.87
CA CYS A 18 -1.53 -12.39 3.03
C CYS A 18 -3.00 -12.31 2.62
N LEU A 19 -3.31 -11.54 1.58
CA LEU A 19 -4.68 -11.46 1.04
C LEU A 19 -5.13 -12.81 0.49
N GLU A 20 -4.30 -13.50 -0.29
CA GLU A 20 -4.63 -14.82 -0.85
C GLU A 20 -4.95 -15.84 0.26
N LEU A 21 -4.13 -15.89 1.32
CA LEU A 21 -4.37 -16.74 2.48
C LEU A 21 -5.70 -16.40 3.17
N LYS A 22 -6.05 -15.12 3.27
CA LYS A 22 -7.31 -14.68 3.87
C LYS A 22 -8.49 -15.09 2.99
N MET A 23 -8.39 -14.91 1.67
CA MET A 23 -9.42 -15.26 0.70
C MET A 23 -9.71 -16.76 0.66
N LYS A 24 -8.68 -17.62 0.84
CA LYS A 24 -8.85 -19.08 0.93
C LYS A 24 -9.73 -19.52 2.11
N ASN A 25 -9.76 -18.73 3.19
CA ASN A 25 -10.53 -19.02 4.39
C ASN A 25 -11.92 -18.36 4.40
N LEU A 26 -12.25 -17.56 3.38
CA LEU A 26 -13.58 -16.95 3.26
C LEU A 26 -14.57 -17.96 2.68
N LYS A 27 -15.80 -17.90 3.21
CA LYS A 27 -16.96 -18.56 2.61
C LYS A 27 -17.27 -17.94 1.25
N ASP A 28 -17.92 -18.70 0.37
CA ASP A 28 -18.17 -18.28 -1.01
C ASP A 28 -19.03 -17.01 -1.11
N ASP A 29 -19.99 -16.84 -0.19
CA ASP A 29 -20.83 -15.63 -0.06
C ASP A 29 -20.04 -14.38 0.37
N ALA A 30 -18.89 -14.55 1.02
CA ALA A 30 -18.03 -13.44 1.44
C ALA A 30 -16.95 -13.08 0.40
N LYS A 31 -16.85 -13.82 -0.71
CA LYS A 31 -15.88 -13.57 -1.80
C LYS A 31 -16.32 -12.46 -2.76
N ASP A 32 -17.57 -12.04 -2.68
CA ASP A 32 -18.06 -10.83 -3.33
C ASP A 32 -17.42 -9.62 -2.63
N ILE A 33 -16.44 -9.00 -3.29
CA ILE A 33 -15.64 -7.91 -2.74
C ILE A 33 -15.66 -6.68 -3.66
N VAL A 34 -15.50 -5.51 -3.05
CA VAL A 34 -15.28 -4.23 -3.75
C VAL A 34 -13.87 -3.77 -3.50
N LEU A 35 -13.19 -3.38 -4.58
CA LEU A 35 -11.96 -2.60 -4.51
C LEU A 35 -12.34 -1.11 -4.55
N CYS A 36 -12.16 -0.43 -3.43
CA CYS A 36 -12.26 1.02 -3.35
C CYS A 36 -10.89 1.63 -3.63
N VAL A 37 -10.86 2.67 -4.47
CA VAL A 37 -9.66 3.44 -4.79
C VAL A 37 -9.95 4.89 -4.51
N ASP A 38 -9.04 5.58 -3.82
CA ASP A 38 -9.17 6.99 -3.52
C ASP A 38 -7.80 7.68 -3.55
N GLU A 39 -7.79 9.00 -3.72
CA GLU A 39 -6.60 9.83 -3.67
C GLU A 39 -6.66 10.78 -2.47
N MET A 40 -5.68 10.66 -1.57
CA MET A 40 -5.62 11.45 -0.35
C MET A 40 -4.49 12.46 -0.42
N ALA A 41 -4.79 13.73 -0.16
CA ALA A 41 -3.76 14.76 0.03
C ALA A 41 -2.97 14.50 1.32
N ILE A 42 -1.65 14.63 1.24
CA ILE A 42 -0.74 14.45 2.36
C ILE A 42 0.10 15.70 2.59
N LYS A 43 0.57 15.87 3.82
CA LYS A 43 1.56 16.91 4.11
C LYS A 43 2.86 16.57 3.39
N THR A 44 3.25 17.43 2.46
CA THR A 44 4.52 17.33 1.75
C THR A 44 5.69 17.44 2.71
N ASN A 45 6.52 16.40 2.78
CA ASN A 45 7.79 16.43 3.51
C ASN A 45 8.74 15.33 3.03
N LEU A 46 10.04 15.52 3.25
CA LEU A 46 11.07 14.52 3.01
C LEU A 46 11.68 14.06 4.33
N PHE A 47 11.84 12.76 4.50
CA PHE A 47 12.45 12.19 5.69
C PHE A 47 13.47 11.13 5.31
N TYR A 48 14.62 11.16 5.96
CA TYR A 48 15.64 10.14 5.78
C TYR A 48 15.41 8.98 6.74
N ASN A 49 15.22 7.78 6.19
CA ASN A 49 15.09 6.55 6.97
C ASN A 49 16.47 5.94 7.21
N LEU A 50 17.02 6.17 8.40
CA LEU A 50 18.33 5.68 8.83
C LEU A 50 18.48 4.14 8.73
N SER A 51 17.41 3.40 9.00
CA SER A 51 17.45 1.94 9.00
C SER A 51 17.55 1.33 7.60
N LYS A 52 17.14 2.08 6.57
CA LYS A 52 17.07 1.60 5.18
C LYS A 52 17.93 2.39 4.21
N ASP A 53 18.68 3.38 4.71
CA ASP A 53 19.51 4.28 3.91
C ASP A 53 18.74 4.86 2.70
N TYR A 54 17.54 5.41 2.98
CA TYR A 54 16.62 5.84 1.92
C TYR A 54 15.80 7.08 2.30
N ILE A 55 15.64 8.01 1.35
CA ILE A 55 14.80 9.20 1.51
C ILE A 55 13.35 8.90 1.10
N ILE A 56 12.43 9.04 2.05
CA ILE A 56 10.98 8.89 1.91
C ILE A 56 10.35 10.26 1.63
N GLY A 57 9.28 10.27 0.82
CA GLY A 57 8.44 11.44 0.59
C GLY A 57 8.56 12.04 -0.81
N PHE A 58 9.42 11.48 -1.68
CA PHE A 58 9.40 11.79 -3.10
C PHE A 58 8.17 11.20 -3.78
N ASN A 59 7.69 11.87 -4.81
CA ASN A 59 6.65 11.37 -5.70
C ASN A 59 7.16 10.12 -6.41
N ASN A 60 6.47 9.02 -6.13
CA ASN A 60 6.83 7.69 -6.60
C ASN A 60 5.58 7.02 -7.19
N SER A 61 5.53 7.01 -8.51
CA SER A 61 4.59 6.21 -9.29
C SER A 61 5.21 4.84 -9.55
N TYR A 62 4.38 3.81 -9.72
CA TYR A 62 4.80 2.40 -9.87
C TYR A 62 6.13 2.17 -10.62
N ASN A 63 6.35 2.85 -11.76
CA ASN A 63 7.57 2.74 -12.57
C ASN A 63 8.51 3.95 -12.52
N THR A 64 8.12 5.05 -11.87
CA THR A 64 8.85 6.32 -11.95
C THR A 64 8.91 7.03 -10.61
N LYS A 65 10.14 7.30 -10.18
CA LYS A 65 10.41 8.19 -9.05
C LYS A 65 10.91 9.53 -9.58
N THR A 66 10.30 10.61 -9.13
CA THR A 66 10.72 11.97 -9.47
C THR A 66 11.38 12.64 -8.26
N ASN A 67 12.13 13.71 -8.49
CA ASN A 67 12.74 14.50 -7.42
C ASN A 67 11.75 15.49 -6.78
N GLU A 68 10.48 15.45 -7.17
CA GLU A 68 9.41 16.25 -6.58
C GLU A 68 8.89 15.56 -5.32
N CYS A 69 8.45 16.35 -4.34
CA CYS A 69 7.84 15.79 -3.13
C CYS A 69 6.41 15.32 -3.42
N ALA A 70 6.01 14.22 -2.81
CA ALA A 70 4.65 13.71 -2.88
C ALA A 70 3.67 14.69 -2.19
N LYS A 71 2.57 14.96 -2.88
CA LYS A 71 1.46 15.80 -2.38
C LYS A 71 0.20 14.99 -2.13
N HIS A 72 0.10 13.85 -2.81
CA HIS A 72 -1.03 12.95 -2.74
C HIS A 72 -0.53 11.51 -2.65
N VAL A 73 -1.39 10.62 -2.15
CA VAL A 73 -1.17 9.18 -2.14
C VAL A 73 -2.39 8.48 -2.73
N LEU A 74 -2.16 7.42 -3.49
CA LEU A 74 -3.21 6.54 -3.98
C LEU A 74 -3.49 5.46 -2.93
N CYS A 75 -4.70 5.43 -2.40
CA CYS A 75 -5.14 4.50 -1.38
C CYS A 75 -6.04 3.42 -1.98
N PHE A 76 -5.79 2.16 -1.61
CA PHE A 76 -6.61 1.02 -1.99
C PHE A 76 -7.22 0.40 -0.74
N MET A 77 -8.50 0.05 -0.81
CA MET A 77 -9.20 -0.67 0.24
C MET A 77 -10.03 -1.79 -0.37
N ILE A 78 -9.88 -3.01 0.16
CA ILE A 78 -10.72 -4.15 -0.21
C ILE A 78 -11.74 -4.36 0.90
N ARG A 79 -13.02 -4.44 0.54
CA ARG A 79 -14.12 -4.74 1.48
C ARG A 79 -15.04 -5.81 0.91
N SER A 80 -15.59 -6.67 1.75
CA SER A 80 -16.67 -7.57 1.35
C SER A 80 -17.97 -6.80 1.15
N LEU A 81 -18.83 -7.31 0.25
CA LEU A 81 -20.17 -6.79 0.01
C LEU A 81 -21.20 -7.31 1.00
N ASN A 82 -20.95 -8.49 1.58
CA ASN A 82 -21.88 -9.23 2.43
C ASN A 82 -21.39 -9.28 3.89
#